data_AF-A0A1S8WNQ4-F1
#
_entry.id   AF-A0A1S8WNQ4-F1
#
_cell.length_a   1.000
_cell.length_b   1.000
_cell.length_c   1.000
_cell.angle_alpha   90.00
_cell.angle_beta   90.00
_cell.angle_gamma   90.00
#
_symmetry.space_group_name_H-M   'P 1'
#
loop_
_entity.id
_entity.type
_entity.pdbx_description
1 polymer ?
#
loop_
_entity_poly.entity_id
_entity_poly.type
_entity_poly.pdbx_seq_one_letter_code
_entity_poly.pdbx_strand_id
1 'polypeptide(L)'
;MKRQNVRTLSLIVVTFTYLLLGAAIFDHFESDNEVEEHQRLTESANKLRHKYNMSQDDFDQITQLAIQMKPYKAGTQWKFAGAFYFATTVITTIELETGSSSYPVIRTKYFNMNFRFLKRTIEMKP
;
A
#
# COMPACT_ATOMS: atom_id res chain seq x y z
N MET A 1 -1.61 9.68 -41.04
CA MET A 1 -1.29 8.69 -39.97
C MET A 1 -2.38 7.63 -39.93
N LYS A 2 -2.03 6.35 -39.72
CA LYS A 2 -3.05 5.28 -39.59
C LYS A 2 -4.02 5.62 -38.44
N ARG A 3 -5.32 5.44 -38.67
CA ARG A 3 -6.40 5.79 -37.74
C ARG A 3 -6.25 5.14 -36.35
N GLN A 4 -5.55 4.00 -36.28
CA GLN A 4 -5.19 3.30 -35.04
C GLN A 4 -4.15 4.08 -34.20
N ASN A 5 -3.11 4.63 -34.84
CA ASN A 5 -2.05 5.37 -34.14
C ASN A 5 -2.60 6.65 -33.48
N VAL A 6 -3.56 7.31 -34.13
CA VAL A 6 -4.23 8.50 -33.58
C VAL A 6 -5.04 8.16 -32.33
N ARG A 7 -5.75 7.02 -32.33
CA ARG A 7 -6.51 6.56 -31.16
C ARG A 7 -5.59 6.24 -29.98
N THR A 8 -4.51 5.52 -30.21
CA THR A 8 -3.53 5.19 -29.16
C THR A 8 -2.87 6.44 -28.60
N LEU A 9 -2.44 7.36 -29.47
CA LEU A 9 -1.80 8.61 -29.04
C LEU A 9 -2.77 9.48 -28.23
N SER A 10 -4.03 9.60 -28.67
CA SER A 10 -5.06 10.35 -27.94
C SER A 10 -5.31 9.76 -26.56
N LEU A 11 -5.34 8.43 -26.43
CA LEU A 11 -5.57 7.77 -25.15
C LEU A 11 -4.40 7.99 -24.19
N ILE A 12 -3.17 7.94 -24.69
CA ILE A 12 -1.97 8.28 -23.90
C ILE A 12 -2.07 9.72 -23.39
N VAL A 13 -2.35 10.69 -24.25
CA VAL A 13 -2.42 12.12 -23.87
C VAL A 13 -3.52 12.37 -22.82
N VAL A 14 -4.69 11.77 -22.99
CA VAL A 14 -5.80 11.91 -22.02
C VAL A 14 -5.43 11.29 -20.67
N THR A 15 -4.83 10.08 -20.66
CA THR A 15 -4.39 9.42 -19.42
C THR A 15 -3.31 10.23 -18.70
N PHE A 16 -2.33 10.75 -19.42
CA PHE A 16 -1.30 11.62 -18.82
C PHE A 16 -1.92 12.89 -18.23
N THR A 17 -2.85 13.53 -18.95
CA THR A 17 -3.54 14.73 -18.45
C THR A 17 -4.37 14.43 -17.20
N TYR A 18 -5.06 13.29 -17.18
CA TYR A 18 -5.82 12.82 -16.02
C TYR A 18 -4.91 12.60 -14.79
N LEU A 19 -3.75 11.97 -14.98
CA LEU A 19 -2.78 11.77 -13.89
C LEU A 19 -2.23 13.09 -13.35
N LEU A 20 -1.91 14.06 -14.23
CA LEU A 20 -1.42 15.37 -13.81
C LEU A 20 -2.47 16.16 -13.03
N LEU A 21 -3.74 16.13 -13.49
CA LEU A 21 -4.84 16.75 -12.78
C LEU A 21 -5.09 16.08 -11.42
N GLY A 22 -5.09 14.74 -11.38
CA GLY A 22 -5.20 13.99 -10.14
C GLY A 22 -4.10 14.35 -9.15
N ALA A 23 -2.84 14.41 -9.60
CA ALA A 23 -1.71 14.79 -8.77
C ALA A 23 -1.85 16.21 -8.19
N ALA A 24 -2.26 17.19 -9.01
CA ALA A 24 -2.46 18.56 -8.54
C ALA A 24 -3.61 18.68 -7.52
N ILE A 25 -4.69 17.93 -7.73
CA ILE A 25 -5.82 17.88 -6.78
C ILE A 25 -5.37 17.25 -5.46
N PHE A 26 -4.73 16.08 -5.49
CA PHE A 26 -4.26 15.41 -4.28
C PHE A 26 -3.22 16.24 -3.54
N ASP A 27 -2.29 16.88 -4.24
CA ASP A 27 -1.32 17.80 -3.63
C ASP A 27 -2.02 18.94 -2.90
N HIS A 28 -3.02 19.59 -3.52
CA HIS A 28 -3.74 20.68 -2.87
C HIS A 28 -4.57 20.25 -1.65
N PHE A 29 -5.17 19.05 -1.68
CA PHE A 29 -6.05 18.59 -0.61
C PHE A 29 -5.32 17.87 0.54
N GLU A 30 -4.29 17.09 0.26
CA GLU A 30 -3.67 16.19 1.23
C GLU A 30 -2.36 16.73 1.82
N SER A 31 -1.63 17.61 1.11
CA SER A 31 -0.28 18.03 1.54
C SER A 31 -0.28 18.77 2.88
N ASP A 32 -1.16 19.74 3.07
CA ASP A 32 -1.26 20.50 4.32
C ASP A 32 -1.68 19.60 5.49
N ASN A 33 -2.62 18.68 5.25
CA ASN A 33 -3.10 17.73 6.25
C ASN A 33 -2.01 16.72 6.67
N GLU A 34 -1.19 16.24 5.72
CA GLU A 34 -0.06 15.36 6.01
C GLU A 34 0.95 16.04 6.92
N VAL A 35 1.29 17.31 6.64
CA VAL A 35 2.25 18.07 7.45
C VAL A 35 1.72 18.31 8.85
N GLU A 36 0.45 18.71 9.00
CA GLU A 36 -0.17 18.92 10.31
C GLU A 36 -0.22 17.62 11.11
N GLU A 37 -0.64 16.52 10.49
CA GLU A 37 -0.71 15.22 11.16
C GLU A 37 0.69 14.73 11.57
N HIS A 38 1.70 14.90 10.72
CA HIS A 38 3.07 14.56 11.04
C HIS A 38 3.58 15.36 12.25
N GLN A 39 3.31 16.66 12.31
CA GLN A 39 3.67 17.51 13.45
C GLN A 39 2.95 17.05 14.72
N ARG A 40 1.63 16.83 14.66
CA ARG A 40 0.83 16.36 15.80
C ARG A 40 1.34 15.02 16.36
N LEU A 41 1.68 14.08 15.47
CA LEU A 41 2.21 12.77 15.86
C LEU A 41 3.61 12.89 16.48
N THR A 42 4.47 13.72 15.90
CA THR A 42 5.82 13.98 16.41
C THR A 42 5.78 14.61 17.80
N GLU A 43 4.90 15.59 18.01
CA GLU A 43 4.70 16.19 19.33
C GLU A 43 4.18 15.19 20.35
N SER A 44 3.23 14.35 19.96
CA SER A 44 2.66 13.32 20.84
C SER A 44 3.72 12.28 21.22
N ALA A 45 4.55 11.86 20.27
CA ALA A 45 5.69 10.97 20.49
C ALA A 45 6.70 11.59 21.48
N ASN A 46 7.08 12.86 21.27
CA ASN A 46 7.99 13.58 22.16
C ASN A 46 7.41 13.73 23.57
N LYS A 47 6.12 14.07 23.69
CA LYS A 47 5.41 14.15 24.98
C LYS A 47 5.47 12.82 25.73
N LEU A 48 5.25 11.69 25.04
CA LEU A 48 5.38 10.35 25.65
C LEU A 48 6.82 10.05 26.07
N ARG A 49 7.79 10.28 25.19
CA ARG A 49 9.21 10.05 25.47
C ARG A 49 9.65 10.79 26.74
N HIS A 50 9.31 12.08 26.85
CA HIS A 50 9.63 12.90 28.01
C HIS A 50 8.86 12.49 29.27
N LYS A 51 7.56 12.17 29.15
CA LYS A 51 6.71 11.75 30.29
C LYS A 51 7.26 10.50 30.98
N TYR A 52 7.87 9.59 30.24
CA TYR A 52 8.43 8.34 30.75
C TYR A 52 9.97 8.36 30.84
N ASN A 53 10.60 9.51 30.62
CA ASN A 53 12.06 9.69 30.67
C ASN A 53 12.84 8.67 29.82
N MET A 54 12.34 8.37 28.61
CA MET A 54 12.98 7.42 27.69
C MET A 54 14.15 8.06 26.95
N SER A 55 15.22 7.30 26.72
CA SER A 55 16.26 7.68 25.77
C SER A 55 15.72 7.64 24.33
N GLN A 56 16.40 8.32 23.40
CA GLN A 56 16.02 8.27 21.99
C GLN A 56 16.14 6.84 21.44
N ASP A 57 17.23 6.14 21.78
CA ASP A 57 17.49 4.78 21.31
C ASP A 57 16.44 3.79 21.79
N ASP A 58 16.01 3.89 23.06
CA ASP A 58 14.96 3.02 23.61
C ASP A 58 13.61 3.29 22.96
N PHE A 59 13.28 4.56 22.73
CA PHE A 59 12.04 4.96 22.07
C PHE A 59 11.96 4.44 20.63
N ASP A 60 13.08 4.50 19.90
CA ASP A 60 13.18 3.99 18.53
C ASP A 60 13.08 2.47 18.51
N GLN A 61 13.72 1.75 19.44
CA GLN A 61 13.59 0.30 19.57
C GLN A 61 12.14 -0.12 19.85
N ILE A 62 11.45 0.52 20.79
CA ILE A 62 10.05 0.21 21.10
C ILE A 62 9.13 0.51 19.91
N THR A 63 9.38 1.60 19.18
CA THR A 63 8.61 1.95 17.98
C THR A 63 8.83 0.93 16.86
N GLN A 64 10.07 0.49 16.64
CA GLN A 64 10.38 -0.57 15.68
C GLN A 64 9.70 -1.90 16.05
N LEU A 65 9.74 -2.27 17.32
CA LEU A 65 9.00 -3.44 17.82
C LEU A 65 7.49 -3.28 17.59
N ALA A 66 6.93 -2.10 17.84
CA ALA A 66 5.50 -1.82 17.61
C ALA A 66 5.11 -1.99 16.13
N ILE A 67 5.94 -1.51 15.19
CA ILE A 67 5.76 -1.70 13.75
C ILE A 67 5.80 -3.18 13.38
N GLN A 68 6.78 -3.94 13.91
CA GLN A 68 6.89 -5.38 13.70
C GLN A 68 5.71 -6.17 14.30
N MET A 69 5.15 -5.68 15.42
CA MET A 69 4.00 -6.29 16.09
C MET A 69 2.65 -5.98 15.42
N LYS A 70 2.55 -4.90 14.64
CA LYS A 70 1.33 -4.51 13.89
C LYS A 70 0.59 -5.69 13.22
N PRO A 71 1.24 -6.60 12.45
CA PRO A 71 0.58 -7.79 11.89
C PRO A 71 -0.10 -8.68 12.91
N TYR A 72 0.54 -8.89 14.06
CA TYR A 72 0.11 -9.86 15.05
C TYR A 72 -1.05 -9.31 15.91
N LYS A 73 -1.24 -7.98 15.95
CA LYS A 73 -2.36 -7.33 16.64
C LYS A 73 -3.72 -7.62 15.99
N ALA A 74 -3.75 -7.91 14.68
CA ALA A 74 -4.98 -8.25 13.96
C ALA A 74 -5.43 -9.72 14.17
N GLY A 75 -4.77 -10.46 15.05
CA GLY A 75 -5.04 -11.88 15.30
C GLY A 75 -4.47 -12.82 14.24
N THR A 76 -4.85 -14.10 14.28
CA THR A 76 -4.33 -15.12 13.33
C THR A 76 -4.96 -14.95 11.94
N GLN A 77 -4.36 -14.08 11.12
CA GLN A 77 -4.83 -13.80 9.75
C GLN A 77 -4.72 -15.01 8.79
N TRP A 78 -3.89 -16.01 9.08
CA TRP A 78 -3.63 -17.16 8.19
C TRP A 78 -4.44 -18.43 8.51
N LYS A 79 -5.62 -18.29 9.12
CA LYS A 79 -6.61 -19.38 9.16
C LYS A 79 -7.36 -19.45 7.82
N PHE A 80 -8.07 -20.56 7.57
CA PHE A 80 -8.78 -20.82 6.31
C PHE A 80 -9.60 -19.62 5.79
N ALA A 81 -10.36 -18.95 6.65
CA ALA A 81 -11.15 -17.78 6.28
C ALA A 81 -10.31 -16.60 5.74
N GLY A 82 -9.17 -16.30 6.38
CA GLY A 82 -8.26 -15.24 5.93
C GLY A 82 -7.52 -15.62 4.64
N ALA A 83 -7.14 -16.89 4.50
CA ALA A 83 -6.56 -17.41 3.25
C ALA A 83 -7.57 -17.36 2.08
N PHE A 84 -8.85 -17.65 2.35
CA PHE A 84 -9.93 -17.61 1.36
C PHE A 84 -10.29 -16.17 0.92
N TYR A 85 -10.37 -15.23 1.88
CA TYR A 85 -10.54 -13.81 1.58
C TYR A 85 -9.40 -13.28 0.72
N PHE A 86 -8.15 -13.60 1.09
CA PHE A 86 -6.98 -13.22 0.32
C PHE A 86 -7.00 -13.79 -1.11
N ALA A 87 -7.31 -15.08 -1.28
CA ALA A 87 -7.46 -15.69 -2.60
C ALA A 87 -8.52 -14.99 -3.46
N THR A 88 -9.65 -14.60 -2.86
CA THR A 88 -10.71 -13.83 -3.53
C THR A 88 -10.19 -12.47 -4.00
N THR A 89 -9.48 -11.71 -3.16
CA THR A 89 -8.91 -10.42 -3.54
C THR A 89 -7.89 -10.51 -4.68
N VAL A 90 -7.10 -11.58 -4.72
CA VAL A 90 -6.15 -11.86 -5.82
C VAL A 90 -6.88 -12.16 -7.13
N ILE A 91 -7.94 -12.98 -7.09
CA ILE A 91 -8.74 -13.33 -8.27
C ILE A 91 -9.53 -12.12 -8.80
N THR A 92 -10.11 -11.33 -7.90
CA THR A 92 -10.90 -10.14 -8.27
C THR A 92 -10.04 -8.95 -8.67
N THR A 93 -8.71 -9.06 -8.59
CA THR A 93 -7.74 -7.98 -8.86
C THR A 93 -7.95 -6.75 -7.98
N ILE A 94 -8.66 -6.93 -6.88
CA ILE A 94 -8.70 -5.99 -5.77
C ILE A 94 -7.39 -6.22 -5.03
N GLU A 95 -6.29 -5.78 -5.63
CA GLU A 95 -5.02 -5.70 -4.90
C GLU A 95 -5.16 -4.56 -3.90
N LEU A 96 -5.68 -4.90 -2.72
CA LEU A 96 -5.45 -4.13 -1.52
C LEU A 96 -3.94 -4.16 -1.29
N GLU A 97 -3.21 -3.19 -1.87
CA GLU A 97 -1.87 -2.81 -1.43
C GLU A 97 -1.98 -2.36 0.02
N THR A 98 -2.10 -3.34 0.90
CA THR A 98 -2.40 -3.15 2.31
C THR A 98 -1.08 -2.88 2.99
N GLY A 99 -0.75 -1.61 3.17
CA GLY A 99 0.16 -1.13 4.21
C GLY A 99 -0.28 -1.50 5.66
N SER A 100 -1.28 -2.37 5.80
CA SER A 100 -1.86 -2.84 7.07
C SER A 100 -1.86 -4.37 7.25
N SER A 101 -1.51 -5.16 6.24
CA SER A 101 -1.26 -6.60 6.43
C SER A 101 0.20 -6.89 6.15
N SER A 102 0.99 -6.92 7.22
CA SER A 102 2.34 -7.49 7.20
C SER A 102 2.23 -8.97 6.79
N TYR A 103 2.50 -9.25 5.53
CA TYR A 103 2.53 -10.60 4.99
C TYR A 103 3.87 -11.27 5.35
N PRO A 104 3.89 -12.52 5.86
CA PRO A 104 5.15 -13.27 6.00
C PRO A 104 5.82 -13.42 4.62
N VAL A 105 7.02 -12.84 4.51
CA VAL A 105 7.62 -12.22 3.31
C VAL A 105 8.04 -13.16 2.17
N ILE A 106 7.72 -14.46 2.21
CA ILE A 106 8.23 -15.41 1.20
C ILE A 106 7.09 -16.18 0.50
N ARG A 107 6.18 -16.79 1.25
CA ARG A 107 5.13 -17.68 0.68
C ARG A 107 4.08 -16.92 -0.13
N THR A 108 3.70 -15.72 0.32
CA THR A 108 2.71 -14.86 -0.37
C THR A 108 3.29 -14.24 -1.65
N LYS A 109 4.59 -13.92 -1.67
CA LYS A 109 5.28 -13.44 -2.88
C LYS A 109 5.29 -14.52 -3.98
N TYR A 110 5.60 -15.77 -3.63
CA TYR A 110 5.56 -16.88 -4.59
C TYR A 110 4.15 -17.14 -5.15
N PHE A 111 3.12 -17.08 -4.30
CA PHE A 111 1.73 -17.26 -4.76
C PHE A 111 1.28 -16.14 -5.70
N ASN A 112 1.54 -14.87 -5.34
CA ASN A 112 1.17 -13.70 -6.14
C ASN A 112 1.94 -13.66 -7.49
N MET A 113 3.22 -14.07 -7.49
CA MET A 113 4.03 -14.16 -8.71
C MET A 113 3.52 -15.23 -9.69
N ASN A 114 3.13 -16.42 -9.21
CA ASN A 114 2.56 -17.47 -10.05
C ASN A 114 1.17 -17.08 -10.61
N PHE A 115 0.34 -16.39 -9.82
CA PHE A 115 -0.99 -15.95 -10.26
C PHE A 115 -0.95 -14.79 -11.27
N ARG A 116 -0.06 -13.80 -11.08
CA ARG A 116 0.20 -12.75 -12.10
C ARG A 116 0.68 -13.35 -13.42
N PHE A 117 1.50 -14.42 -13.35
CA PHE A 117 1.92 -15.17 -14.52
C PHE A 117 0.75 -15.89 -15.20
N LEU A 118 -0.12 -16.55 -14.42
CA LEU A 118 -1.33 -17.21 -14.93
C LEU A 118 -2.30 -16.23 -15.60
N LYS A 119 -2.50 -15.04 -15.02
CA LYS A 119 -3.34 -13.97 -15.59
C LYS A 119 -2.78 -13.47 -16.93
N ARG A 120 -1.46 -13.25 -17.02
CA ARG A 120 -0.78 -12.92 -18.30
C ARG A 120 -0.97 -14.02 -19.35
N THR A 121 -0.94 -15.28 -18.94
CA THR A 121 -1.14 -16.43 -19.84
C THR A 121 -2.60 -16.58 -20.31
N ILE A 122 -3.57 -16.19 -19.48
CA ILE A 122 -5.01 -16.24 -19.81
C ILE A 122 -5.43 -15.04 -20.67
N GLU A 123 -4.89 -13.84 -20.42
CA GLU A 123 -5.13 -12.64 -21.24
C GLU A 123 -4.36 -12.66 -22.58
N MET A 124 -3.33 -13.51 -22.72
CA MET A 124 -2.64 -13.80 -23.99
C MET A 124 -3.31 -14.95 -24.77
N LYS A 125 -4.64 -14.89 -24.95
CA LYS A 125 -5.32 -15.63 -26.03
C LYS A 125 -5.58 -14.63 -27.18
N PRO A 126 -5.30 -15.01 -28.45
CA PRO A 126 -5.20 -14.08 -29.57
C PRO A 126 -6.50 -13.32 -29.87
#